data_AF-A0A958QKT4-F1
#
_entry.id   AF-A0A958QKT4-F1
#
_cell.length_a   1.000
_cell.length_b   1.000
_cell.length_c   1.000
_cell.angle_alpha   90.00
_cell.angle_beta   90.00
_cell.angle_gamma   90.00
#
_symmetry.space_group_name_H-M   'P 1'
#
loop_
_entity.id
_entity.type
_entity.pdbx_description
1 polymer ?
#
loop_
_entity_poly.entity_id
_entity_poly.type
_entity_poly.pdbx_seq_one_letter_code
_entity_poly.pdbx_strand_id
1 'polypeptide(L)'
;MKHILLLLLLTNISYANTNTTSLANYSELREERKIGAGMQMLGASGNAGILLEMNFSPVWGINLGYGVAPDFQSFLVEYKQVLYGQRLTTYGLLGFTRWFGQSESSINSTNPGFVANKLMSSEDRRDGRVSENLIYPGIG
;
A
#
# COMPACT_ATOMS: atom_id res chain seq x y z
N MET A 1 17.12 -17.11 -1.72
CA MET A 1 15.94 -16.25 -1.53
C MET A 1 15.03 -16.89 -0.49
N LYS A 2 14.77 -16.22 0.64
CA LYS A 2 13.78 -16.68 1.63
C LYS A 2 12.43 -16.07 1.25
N HIS A 3 11.41 -16.90 1.02
CA HIS A 3 10.04 -16.43 0.77
C HIS A 3 9.28 -16.39 2.10
N ILE A 4 9.09 -15.19 2.65
CA ILE A 4 8.31 -14.95 3.87
C ILE A 4 6.94 -14.41 3.43
N LEU A 5 5.87 -15.14 3.77
CA LEU A 5 4.50 -14.66 3.58
C LEU A 5 4.08 -13.84 4.81
N LEU A 6 3.77 -12.56 4.62
CA LEU A 6 3.33 -11.65 5.68
C LEU A 6 1.99 -11.03 5.31
N LEU A 7 0.94 -11.29 6.11
CA LEU A 7 -0.38 -10.68 5.94
C LEU A 7 -0.38 -9.28 6.56
N LEU A 8 -0.76 -8.26 5.78
CA LEU A 8 -0.90 -6.87 6.26
C LEU A 8 -2.38 -6.49 6.39
N LEU A 9 -2.74 -5.92 7.55
CA LEU A 9 -4.03 -5.24 7.73
C LEU A 9 -3.86 -3.79 7.24
N LEU A 10 -4.66 -3.37 6.26
CA LEU A 10 -4.50 -2.08 5.60
C LEU A 10 -5.78 -1.25 5.69
N THR A 11 -5.65 0.00 6.09
CA THR A 11 -6.73 0.99 6.05
C THR A 11 -6.49 1.93 4.88
N ASN A 12 -7.36 1.90 3.88
CA ASN A 12 -7.34 2.84 2.77
C ASN A 12 -8.52 3.81 2.91
N ILE A 13 -8.25 5.11 2.83
CA ILE A 13 -9.29 6.14 2.72
C ILE A 13 -9.24 6.68 1.30
N SER A 14 -10.30 6.44 0.53
CA SER A 14 -10.46 6.97 -0.83
C SER A 14 -11.25 8.27 -0.77
N TYR A 15 -10.71 9.33 -1.36
CA TYR A 15 -11.41 10.62 -1.47
C TYR A 15 -11.86 10.82 -2.93
N ALA A 16 -13.15 11.07 -3.13
CA ALA A 16 -13.69 11.52 -4.40
C ALA A 16 -14.03 13.00 -4.31
N ASN A 17 -13.50 13.82 -5.21
CA ASN A 17 -13.85 15.24 -5.31
C ASN A 17 -15.27 15.35 -5.90
N THR A 18 -16.26 15.74 -5.08
CA THR A 18 -17.69 15.76 -5.43
C THR A 18 -18.26 17.17 -5.36
N ASN A 19 -18.67 17.70 -6.52
CA ASN A 19 -19.58 18.86 -6.62
C ASN A 19 -21.07 18.47 -6.70
N THR A 20 -21.42 17.22 -6.39
CA THR A 20 -22.82 16.75 -6.44
C THR A 20 -23.14 15.84 -5.26
N THR A 21 -24.17 16.23 -4.53
CA THR A 21 -24.79 15.52 -3.41
C THR A 21 -25.51 14.28 -3.89
N SER A 22 -24.84 13.14 -3.97
CA SER A 22 -25.48 11.84 -3.80
C SER A 22 -24.56 10.94 -2.99
N LEU A 23 -25.14 10.22 -2.03
CA LEU A 23 -24.50 9.09 -1.37
C LEU A 23 -24.39 7.97 -2.41
N ALA A 24 -23.50 8.14 -3.39
CA ALA A 24 -23.29 7.20 -4.47
C ALA A 24 -22.74 5.88 -3.88
N ASN A 25 -23.36 4.76 -4.26
CA ASN A 25 -22.87 3.44 -3.86
C ASN A 25 -21.42 3.27 -4.34
N TYR A 26 -20.55 2.69 -3.49
CA TYR A 26 -19.14 2.51 -3.86
C TYR A 26 -18.96 1.68 -5.15
N SER A 27 -19.86 0.72 -5.40
CA SER A 27 -19.90 -0.06 -6.64
C SER A 27 -20.22 0.80 -7.86
N GLU A 28 -21.20 1.71 -7.74
CA GLU A 28 -21.58 2.65 -8.81
C GLU A 28 -20.42 3.62 -9.10
N LEU A 29 -19.73 4.11 -8.06
CA LEU A 29 -18.54 4.94 -8.24
C LEU A 29 -17.41 4.22 -8.97
N ARG A 30 -17.21 2.91 -8.74
CA ARG A 30 -16.20 2.12 -9.47
C ARG A 30 -16.62 1.80 -10.90
N GLU A 31 -17.92 1.63 -11.13
CA GLU A 31 -18.49 1.39 -12.45
C GLU A 31 -18.44 2.64 -13.34
N GLU A 32 -18.78 3.80 -12.76
CA GLU A 32 -18.74 5.10 -13.45
C GLU A 32 -17.32 5.69 -13.52
N ARG A 33 -16.52 5.53 -12.46
CA ARG A 33 -15.17 6.11 -12.35
C ARG A 33 -14.10 5.01 -12.30
N LYS A 34 -13.43 4.88 -13.44
CA LYS A 34 -12.31 3.94 -13.66
C LYS A 34 -11.01 4.37 -12.97
N ILE A 35 -10.92 5.59 -12.43
CA ILE A 35 -9.72 6.12 -11.77
C ILE A 35 -10.11 6.87 -10.49
N GLY A 36 -9.33 6.67 -9.41
CA GLY A 36 -9.49 7.36 -8.14
C GLY A 36 -8.14 7.62 -7.45
N ALA A 37 -8.16 8.42 -6.38
CA ALA A 37 -7.00 8.66 -5.53
C ALA A 37 -7.33 8.28 -4.08
N GLY A 38 -6.33 7.74 -3.39
CA GLY A 38 -6.45 7.31 -2.00
C GLY A 38 -5.20 7.59 -1.19
N MET A 39 -5.33 7.41 0.12
CA MET A 39 -4.21 7.46 1.05
C MET A 39 -4.10 6.13 1.79
N GLN A 40 -2.87 5.67 1.96
CA GLN A 40 -2.52 4.49 2.74
C GLN A 40 -1.57 4.90 3.87
N MET A 41 -1.97 4.60 5.11
CA MET A 41 -1.11 4.78 6.27
C MET A 41 -0.56 3.44 6.70
N LEU A 42 0.72 3.41 7.08
CA LEU A 42 1.39 2.20 7.58
C LEU A 42 1.50 1.08 6.54
N GLY A 43 2.24 0.03 6.90
CA GLY A 43 2.40 -1.16 6.06
C GLY A 43 3.31 -0.91 4.87
N ALA A 44 2.85 -1.25 3.66
CA ALA A 44 3.67 -1.24 2.46
C ALA A 44 4.15 0.17 2.05
N SER A 45 3.40 1.22 2.42
CA SER A 45 3.72 2.62 2.13
C SER A 45 4.67 3.30 3.13
N GLY A 46 5.13 2.61 4.19
CA GLY A 46 5.90 3.26 5.25
C GLY A 46 4.99 3.98 6.24
N ASN A 47 5.22 5.27 6.53
CA ASN A 47 4.36 6.02 7.46
C ASN A 47 3.08 6.51 6.78
N ALA A 48 3.21 6.99 5.55
CA ALA A 48 2.12 7.53 4.76
C ALA A 48 2.42 7.33 3.28
N GLY A 49 1.36 7.18 2.48
CA GLY A 49 1.47 7.09 1.04
C GLY A 49 0.20 7.53 0.33
N ILE A 50 0.37 7.84 -0.94
CA ILE A 50 -0.71 8.13 -1.89
C ILE A 50 -0.90 6.93 -2.80
N LEU A 51 -2.15 6.69 -3.19
CA LEU A 51 -2.54 5.64 -4.11
C LEU A 51 -3.30 6.23 -5.29
N LEU A 52 -2.95 5.80 -6.48
CA LEU A 52 -3.76 5.91 -7.68
C LEU A 52 -4.50 4.58 -7.86
N GLU A 53 -5.82 4.61 -7.74
CA GLU A 53 -6.69 3.44 -7.90
C GLU A 53 -7.21 3.41 -9.35
N MET A 54 -7.03 2.29 -10.04
CA MET A 54 -7.55 2.04 -11.37
C MET A 54 -8.56 0.89 -11.32
N ASN A 55 -9.82 1.20 -11.58
CA ASN A 55 -10.94 0.28 -11.51
C ASN A 55 -11.27 -0.24 -12.91
N PHE A 56 -11.05 -1.53 -13.11
CA PHE A 56 -11.38 -2.21 -14.36
C PHE A 56 -12.77 -2.82 -14.33
N SER A 57 -13.28 -3.11 -13.14
CA SER A 57 -14.67 -3.53 -12.91
C SER A 57 -15.17 -3.06 -11.53
N PRO A 58 -16.47 -3.21 -11.24
CA PRO A 58 -17.01 -2.94 -9.91
C PRO A 58 -16.35 -3.78 -8.81
N VAL A 59 -15.82 -4.95 -9.15
CA VAL A 59 -15.29 -5.92 -8.18
C VAL A 59 -13.77 -6.03 -8.13
N TRP A 60 -13.03 -5.46 -9.09
CA TRP A 60 -11.56 -5.53 -9.07
C TRP A 60 -10.88 -4.32 -9.72
N GLY A 61 -9.63 -4.09 -9.31
CA GLY A 61 -8.80 -2.99 -9.76
C GLY A 61 -7.32 -3.19 -9.45
N ILE A 62 -6.51 -2.22 -9.87
CA ILE A 62 -5.09 -2.12 -9.53
C ILE A 62 -4.84 -0.80 -8.83
N ASN A 63 -4.07 -0.81 -7.74
CA ASN A 63 -3.53 0.39 -7.14
C ASN A 63 -2.05 0.53 -7.50
N LEU A 64 -1.65 1.76 -7.82
CA LEU A 64 -0.26 2.17 -7.87
C LEU A 64 -0.02 3.14 -6.72
N GLY A 65 1.03 2.95 -5.96
CA GLY A 65 1.28 3.75 -4.77
C GLY A 65 2.70 4.23 -4.64
N TYR A 66 2.83 5.37 -3.96
CA TYR A 66 4.09 5.90 -3.49
C TYR A 66 3.98 6.23 -2.01
N GLY A 67 4.98 5.79 -1.25
CA GLY A 67 5.00 5.92 0.20
C GLY A 67 6.31 6.51 0.71
N VAL A 68 6.24 7.08 1.90
CA VAL A 68 7.36 7.76 2.56
C VAL A 68 7.45 7.37 4.04
N ALA A 69 8.68 7.23 4.50
CA ALA A 69 9.08 7.05 5.89
C ALA A 69 10.39 7.81 6.13
N PRO A 70 10.82 8.02 7.39
CA PRO A 70 12.05 8.75 7.69
C PRO A 70 13.29 8.18 6.98
N ASP A 71 13.40 6.86 6.87
CA ASP A 71 14.60 6.18 6.37
C ASP A 71 14.50 5.69 4.92
N PHE A 72 13.30 5.73 4.32
CA PHE A 72 13.08 5.19 2.99
C PHE A 72 11.82 5.74 2.31
N GLN A 73 11.76 5.52 1.01
CA GLN A 73 10.59 5.69 0.17
C GLN A 73 10.15 4.33 -0.36
N SER A 74 8.92 4.23 -0.85
CA SER A 74 8.40 2.98 -1.40
C SER A 74 7.58 3.19 -2.65
N PHE A 75 7.72 2.29 -3.62
CA PHE A 75 6.76 2.11 -4.70
C PHE A 75 5.99 0.82 -4.47
N LEU A 76 4.69 0.84 -4.68
CA LEU A 76 3.85 -0.35 -4.53
C LEU A 76 2.84 -0.48 -5.67
N VAL A 77 2.53 -1.73 -5.98
CA VAL A 77 1.52 -2.14 -6.97
C VAL A 77 0.65 -3.18 -6.30
N GLU A 78 -0.66 -2.96 -6.27
CA GLU A 78 -1.59 -3.85 -5.60
C GLU A 78 -2.69 -4.28 -6.57
N TYR A 79 -2.95 -5.57 -6.65
CA TYR A 79 -4.23 -6.07 -7.14
C TYR A 79 -5.26 -6.01 -6.01
N LYS A 80 -6.42 -5.39 -6.25
CA LYS A 80 -7.50 -5.22 -5.27
C LYS A 80 -8.75 -5.94 -5.76
N GLN A 81 -9.31 -6.80 -4.92
CA GLN A 81 -10.55 -7.54 -5.15
C GLN A 81 -11.57 -7.16 -4.07
N VAL A 82 -12.67 -6.54 -4.47
CA VAL A 82 -13.82 -6.28 -3.59
C VAL A 82 -14.52 -7.60 -3.29
N LEU A 83 -14.72 -7.88 -2.00
CA LEU A 83 -15.34 -9.11 -1.51
C LEU A 83 -16.82 -8.88 -1.21
N TYR A 84 -17.15 -7.82 -0.46
CA TYR A 84 -18.52 -7.54 -0.04
C TYR A 84 -18.72 -6.10 0.45
N GLY A 85 -19.93 -5.57 0.32
CA GLY A 85 -20.39 -4.35 0.99
C GLY A 85 -20.65 -3.14 0.08
N GLN A 86 -21.77 -2.45 0.32
CA GLN A 86 -22.19 -1.25 -0.42
C GLN A 86 -21.81 0.07 0.29
N ARG A 87 -21.77 0.07 1.63
CA ARG A 87 -21.39 1.24 2.48
C ARG A 87 -20.03 1.08 3.15
N LEU A 88 -19.70 -0.13 3.59
CA LEU A 88 -18.38 -0.51 4.10
C LEU A 88 -17.90 -1.65 3.22
N THR A 89 -16.94 -1.37 2.34
CA THR A 89 -16.47 -2.33 1.35
C THR A 89 -15.29 -3.09 1.91
N THR A 90 -15.46 -4.38 2.16
CA THR A 90 -14.35 -5.29 2.47
C THR A 90 -13.68 -5.73 1.17
N TYR A 91 -12.35 -5.71 1.15
CA TYR A 91 -11.56 -6.11 -0.01
C TYR A 91 -10.34 -6.93 0.40
N GLY A 92 -9.98 -7.89 -0.44
CA GLY A 92 -8.68 -8.53 -0.41
C GLY A 92 -7.70 -7.82 -1.34
N LEU A 93 -6.42 -7.91 -1.04
CA LEU A 93 -5.35 -7.42 -1.90
C LEU A 93 -4.17 -8.37 -1.99
N LEU A 94 -3.50 -8.35 -3.14
CA LEU A 94 -2.20 -8.94 -3.34
C LEU A 94 -1.27 -7.85 -3.88
N GLY A 95 -0.27 -7.48 -3.08
CA GLY A 95 0.61 -6.37 -3.35
C GLY A 95 2.06 -6.79 -3.60
N PHE A 96 2.76 -6.00 -4.39
CA PHE A 96 4.20 -5.92 -4.46
C PHE A 96 4.62 -4.53 -3.96
N THR A 97 5.66 -4.46 -3.15
CA THR A 97 6.28 -3.19 -2.74
C THR A 97 7.79 -3.29 -2.83
N ARG A 98 8.40 -2.18 -3.22
CA ARG A 98 9.85 -1.97 -3.22
C ARG A 98 10.15 -0.76 -2.35
N TRP A 99 10.86 -0.99 -1.25
CA TRP A 99 11.42 0.05 -0.40
C TRP A 99 12.83 0.40 -0.85
N PHE A 100 13.14 1.69 -0.91
CA PHE A 100 14.45 2.19 -1.30
C PHE A 100 14.79 3.46 -0.53
N GLY A 101 16.04 3.60 -0.12
CA GLY A 101 16.48 4.74 0.67
C GLY A 101 17.94 4.63 1.09
N GLN A 102 18.48 5.76 1.50
CA GLN A 102 19.81 5.86 2.10
C GLN A 102 19.70 6.78 3.32
N SER A 103 20.11 6.27 4.47
CA SER A 103 20.31 7.02 5.70
C SER A 103 21.79 7.36 5.84
N GLU A 104 22.08 8.46 6.52
CA GLU A 104 23.45 8.89 6.88
C GLU A 104 24.06 8.02 8.00
N SER A 105 23.23 7.22 8.67
CA SER A 105 23.62 6.40 9.81
C SER A 105 23.07 4.98 9.72
N SER A 106 23.57 4.10 10.59
CA SER A 106 23.09 2.73 10.66
C SER A 106 21.60 2.67 11.02
N ILE A 107 20.83 1.85 10.30
CA ILE A 107 19.41 1.63 10.52
C ILE A 107 19.21 0.48 11.51
N ASN A 108 18.81 0.83 12.74
CA ASN A 108 18.48 -0.16 13.77
C ASN A 108 17.00 -0.57 13.77
N SER A 109 16.15 0.30 13.24
CA SER A 109 14.70 0.09 13.13
C SER A 109 14.16 0.93 11.98
N THR A 110 13.09 0.45 11.36
CA THR A 110 12.30 1.18 10.35
C THR A 110 10.86 1.29 10.82
N ASN A 111 10.05 2.12 10.15
CA ASN A 111 8.59 2.01 10.24
C ASN A 111 7.99 1.73 8.86
N PRO A 112 7.47 0.50 8.61
CA PRO A 112 7.24 -0.57 9.58
C PRO A 112 8.51 -1.35 9.97
N GLY A 113 8.57 -1.79 11.24
CA GLY A 113 9.76 -2.41 11.82
C GLY A 113 10.15 -3.78 11.24
N PHE A 114 9.22 -4.46 10.55
CA PHE A 114 9.54 -5.73 9.91
C PHE A 114 10.52 -5.57 8.74
N VAL A 115 10.60 -4.39 8.12
CA VAL A 115 11.54 -4.13 7.02
C VAL A 115 12.98 -4.29 7.53
N ALA A 116 13.36 -3.54 8.57
CA ALA A 116 14.67 -3.67 9.21
C ALA A 116 14.93 -5.02 9.88
N ASN A 117 13.89 -5.64 10.46
CA ASN A 117 14.08 -6.84 11.28
C ASN A 117 14.02 -8.15 10.51
N LYS A 118 13.37 -8.18 9.33
CA LYS A 118 13.16 -9.43 8.57
C LYS A 118 13.65 -9.39 7.14
N LEU A 119 13.71 -8.21 6.52
CA LEU A 119 14.09 -8.09 5.11
C LEU A 119 15.54 -7.64 4.96
N MET A 120 15.92 -6.59 5.68
CA MET A 120 17.26 -6.01 5.57
C MET A 120 18.37 -6.96 6.05
N SER A 121 19.46 -6.98 5.30
CA SER A 121 20.70 -7.64 5.73
C SER A 121 21.41 -6.83 6.84
N SER A 122 22.29 -7.47 7.60
CA SER A 122 23.09 -6.78 8.62
C SER A 122 24.04 -5.73 8.01
N GLU A 123 24.50 -5.95 6.78
CA GLU A 123 25.32 -5.01 6.01
C GLU A 123 24.51 -3.79 5.60
N ASP A 124 23.33 -3.99 5.01
CA ASP A 124 22.44 -2.89 4.61
C ASP A 124 22.02 -2.03 5.80
N ARG A 125 21.76 -2.66 6.97
CA ARG A 125 21.50 -1.94 8.22
C ARG A 125 22.69 -1.12 8.68
N ARG A 126 23.90 -1.69 8.66
CA ARG A 126 25.11 -0.99 9.06
C ARG A 126 25.40 0.21 8.15
N ASP A 127 25.19 0.02 6.86
CA ASP A 127 25.52 1.00 5.82
C ASP A 127 24.36 1.98 5.53
N GLY A 128 23.26 1.88 6.29
CA GLY A 128 22.10 2.77 6.17
C GLY A 128 21.33 2.62 4.86
N ARG A 129 21.44 1.49 4.18
CA ARG A 129 20.85 1.25 2.85
C ARG A 129 19.53 0.51 2.98
N VAL A 130 18.48 1.03 2.35
CA VAL A 130 17.22 0.29 2.19
C VAL A 130 17.08 -0.06 0.72
N SER A 131 16.94 -1.35 0.41
CA SER A 131 16.69 -1.82 -0.96
C SER A 131 15.90 -3.14 -0.96
N GLU A 132 14.76 -3.13 -0.29
CA GLU A 132 13.99 -4.34 -0.03
C GLU A 132 12.77 -4.45 -0.92
N ASN A 133 12.35 -5.68 -1.20
CA ASN A 133 11.10 -5.95 -1.91
C ASN A 133 10.28 -7.03 -1.23
N LEU A 134 8.96 -6.90 -1.27
CA LEU A 134 8.04 -7.89 -0.71
C LEU A 134 6.81 -8.05 -1.58
N ILE A 135 6.39 -9.31 -1.76
CA ILE A 135 5.04 -9.66 -2.19
C ILE A 135 4.24 -9.99 -0.92
N TYR A 136 3.09 -9.38 -0.75
CA TYR A 136 2.28 -9.53 0.45
C TYR A 136 0.79 -9.67 0.12
N PRO A 137 0.06 -10.59 0.78
CA PRO A 137 -1.39 -10.52 0.84
C PRO A 137 -1.83 -9.46 1.86
N GLY A 138 -3.03 -8.94 1.69
CA GLY A 138 -3.69 -8.09 2.68
C GLY A 138 -5.20 -8.13 2.60
N ILE A 139 -5.82 -7.55 3.61
CA ILE A 139 -7.28 -7.40 3.73
C ILE A 139 -7.58 -6.04 4.38
N GLY A 140 -8.67 -5.41 3.94
CA GLY A 140 -9.15 -4.13 4.46
C GLY A 140 -10.63 -3.88 4.21
#